data_AF-W1XV27-F1
#
_entry.id   AF-W1XV27-F1
#
_cell.length_a   1.000
_cell.length_b   1.000
_cell.length_c   1.000
_cell.angle_alpha   90.00
_cell.angle_beta   90.00
_cell.angle_gamma   90.00
#
_symmetry.space_group_name_H-M   'P 1'
#
loop_
_entity.id
_entity.type
_entity.pdbx_description
1 polymer ?
#
loop_
_entity_poly.entity_id
_entity_poly.type
_entity_poly.pdbx_seq_one_letter_code
_entity_poly.pdbx_strand_id
1 'polypeptide(L)' 'ELDVPCQVSLEERMGCGTGGCLGCACDGAGGKRYKVCKDGPVFPAEEVFF' A
#
# COMPACT_ATOMS: atom_id res chain seq x y z
N GLU A 1 18.77 8.33 -12.84
CA GLU A 1 18.48 8.18 -11.40
C GLU A 1 19.49 7.24 -10.75
N LEU A 2 19.56 7.22 -9.42
CA LEU A 2 20.28 6.19 -8.67
C LEU A 2 19.29 5.06 -8.35
N ASP A 3 19.56 3.83 -8.79
CA ASP A 3 18.72 2.64 -8.61
C ASP A 3 18.79 2.12 -7.16
N VAL A 4 18.31 2.93 -6.22
CA VAL A 4 18.38 2.65 -4.79
C VAL A 4 17.04 2.09 -4.32
N PRO A 5 16.99 0.87 -3.75
CA PRO A 5 15.78 0.32 -3.18
C PRO A 5 15.21 1.24 -2.09
N CYS A 6 13.93 1.58 -2.21
CA CYS A 6 13.24 2.48 -1.30
C CYS A 6 12.01 1.81 -0.67
N GLN A 7 11.69 2.22 0.56
CA GLN A 7 10.44 1.89 1.24
C GLN A 7 9.59 3.16 1.33
N VAL A 8 8.29 3.02 1.14
CA VAL A 8 7.32 4.12 1.20
C VAL A 8 6.23 3.77 2.21
N SER A 9 5.90 4.73 3.08
CA SER A 9 4.73 4.64 3.95
C SER A 9 3.55 5.29 3.24
N LEU A 10 2.48 4.53 3.00
CA LEU A 10 1.27 5.04 2.37
C LEU A 10 0.24 5.41 3.43
N GLU A 11 -0.42 6.54 3.19
CA GLU A 11 -1.63 6.93 3.90
C GLU A 11 -2.83 6.66 3.00
N GLU A 12 -3.90 6.10 3.57
CA GLU A 12 -5.19 6.08 2.91
C GLU A 12 -6.35 6.24 3.88
N ARG A 13 -7.52 6.64 3.38
CA ARG A 13 -8.76 6.72 4.15
C ARG A 13 -9.12 5.35 4.72
N MET A 14 -9.01 5.25 6.04
CA MET A 14 -9.36 4.03 6.76
C MET A 14 -10.75 4.18 7.39
N GLY A 15 -11.60 3.17 7.20
CA GLY A 15 -12.85 3.03 7.95
C GLY A 15 -12.64 2.21 9.23
N CYS A 16 -12.34 0.92 9.07
CA CYS A 16 -12.21 -0.01 10.19
C CYS A 16 -10.79 -0.17 10.75
N GLY A 17 -9.75 0.11 9.97
CA GLY A 17 -8.34 -0.11 10.37
C GLY A 17 -7.93 -1.58 10.59
N THR A 18 -8.81 -2.55 10.36
CA THR A 18 -8.55 -3.98 10.61
C THR A 18 -8.62 -4.84 9.34
N GLY A 19 -8.85 -4.21 8.19
CA GLY A 19 -8.89 -4.85 6.86
C GLY A 19 -10.28 -5.33 6.41
N GLY A 20 -11.32 -5.18 7.23
CA GLY A 20 -12.67 -5.68 6.92
C GLY A 20 -13.48 -4.79 5.95
N CYS A 21 -13.34 -3.46 6.06
CA CYS A 21 -14.17 -2.52 5.29
C CYS A 21 -13.61 -2.21 3.89
N LEU A 22 -12.38 -2.66 3.58
CA LEU A 22 -11.68 -2.42 2.32
C LEU A 22 -11.50 -0.93 1.92
N GLY A 23 -11.79 0.01 2.82
CA GLY A 23 -11.71 1.45 2.54
C GLY A 23 -10.29 1.93 2.24
N CYS A 24 -9.28 1.26 2.78
CA CYS A 24 -7.87 1.55 2.56
C CYS A 24 -7.24 0.62 1.50
N ALA A 25 -8.03 0.12 0.54
CA ALA A 25 -7.51 -0.72 -0.51
C ALA A 25 -6.73 0.12 -1.53
N CYS A 26 -5.56 -0.36 -1.97
CA CYS A 26 -4.77 0.25 -3.03
C CYS A 26 -4.31 -0.80 -4.04
N ASP A 27 -3.98 -0.34 -5.25
CA ASP A 27 -3.48 -1.18 -6.33
C ASP A 27 -1.96 -1.27 -6.29
N GLY A 28 -1.44 -2.45 -6.62
CA GLY A 28 -0.03 -2.73 -6.69
C GLY A 28 0.39 -3.39 -8.00
N ALA A 29 1.69 -3.59 -8.15
CA ALA A 29 2.30 -4.19 -9.33
C ALA A 29 1.69 -5.56 -9.65
N GLY A 30 1.50 -5.82 -10.95
CA GLY A 30 0.95 -7.09 -11.43
C GLY A 30 -0.52 -7.32 -11.10
N GLY A 31 -1.30 -6.27 -10.83
CA GLY A 31 -2.73 -6.36 -10.50
C GLY A 31 -3.00 -6.86 -9.08
N LYS A 32 -1.99 -6.83 -8.20
CA LYS A 32 -2.17 -7.10 -6.77
C LYS A 32 -3.01 -6.00 -6.14
N ARG A 33 -3.77 -6.40 -5.11
CA ARG A 33 -4.59 -5.50 -4.29
C ARG A 33 -4.09 -5.57 -2.85
N TYR A 34 -3.71 -4.43 -2.30
CA TYR A 34 -3.25 -4.31 -0.92
C TYR A 34 -4.27 -3.56 -0.08
N LYS A 35 -4.24 -3.77 1.23
CA LYS A 35 -4.98 -3.00 2.23
C LYS A 35 -3.96 -2.31 3.12
N VAL A 36 -3.85 -0.99 3.04
CA VAL A 36 -2.82 -0.22 3.78
C VAL A 36 -2.82 -0.55 5.28
N CYS A 37 -3.99 -0.66 5.91
CA CYS A 37 -4.09 -0.97 7.34
C CYS A 37 -3.66 -2.40 7.75
N LYS A 38 -3.53 -3.33 6.79
CA LYS A 38 -3.32 -4.76 7.07
C LYS A 38 -2.06 -5.32 6.42
N ASP A 39 -1.83 -4.95 5.17
CA ASP A 39 -0.71 -5.38 4.34
C ASP A 39 0.43 -4.33 4.37
N GLY A 40 0.12 -3.08 4.73
CA GLY A 40 1.06 -1.95 4.88
C GLY A 40 1.33 -1.56 6.33
N PRO A 41 1.57 -0.26 6.64
CA PRO A 41 1.52 0.90 5.74
C PRO A 41 2.80 1.09 4.91
N VAL A 42 3.86 0.34 5.22
CA VAL A 42 5.17 0.46 4.56
C VAL A 42 5.33 -0.61 3.49
N PHE A 43 5.69 -0.21 2.28
CA PHE A 43 5.84 -1.08 1.11
C PHE A 43 7.13 -0.76 0.34
N PRO A 44 7.65 -1.72 -0.47
CA PRO A 44 8.64 -1.39 -1.50
C PRO A 44 8.08 -0.37 -2.48
N ALA A 45 8.87 0.65 -2.80
CA ALA A 45 8.44 1.74 -3.69
C ALA A 45 8.04 1.28 -5.09
N GLU A 46 8.56 0.14 -5.55
CA GLU A 46 8.25 -0.46 -6.85
C GLU A 46 6.95 -1.29 -6.87
N GLU A 47 6.38 -1.61 -5.71
CA GLU A 47 5.23 -2.52 -5.60
C GLU A 47 3.88 -1.82 -5.55
N VAL A 48 3.84 -0.54 -5.19
CA VAL A 48 2.60 0.20 -4.90
C VAL A 48 2.50 1.48 -5.70
N PHE A 49 1.27 1.81 -6.12
CA PHE A 49 0.97 3.03 -6.89
C PHE A 49 -0.18 3.79 -6.22
N PHE A 50 -0.18 5.12 -6.37
CA PHE A 50 -1.27 6.00 -5.96
C PHE A 50 -2.13 6.39 -7.17
#